data_AF-A0A3M2Y1K4-F1
#
_entry.id   AF-A0A3M2Y1K4-F1
#
_cell.length_a   1.000
_cell.length_b   1.000
_cell.length_c   1.000
_cell.angle_alpha   90.00
_cell.angle_beta   90.00
_cell.angle_gamma   90.00
#
_symmetry.space_group_name_H-M   'P 1'
#
loop_
_entity.id
_entity.type
_entity.pdbx_description
1 polymer ?
#
loop_
_entity_poly.entity_id
_entity_poly.type
_entity_poly.pdbx_seq_one_letter_code
_entity_poly.pdbx_strand_id
1 'polypeptide(L)' 'SPGPGGNFEEGRKAVSLGLDAEYQNTYTANLSYTNFFDGKYTTVDDRDFVALSFGMNF' A
#
# COMPACT_ATOMS: atom_id res chain seq x y z
N SER A 1 -19.01 6.30 -25.92
CA SER A 1 -19.04 5.07 -25.12
C SER A 1 -18.60 5.36 -23.71
N PRO A 2 -19.29 4.86 -22.67
CA PRO A 2 -18.97 5.18 -21.29
C PRO A 2 -17.63 4.54 -20.88
N GLY A 3 -16.72 5.40 -20.41
CA GLY A 3 -15.69 5.24 -19.37
C GLY A 3 -14.67 4.09 -19.42
N PRO A 4 -13.37 4.36 -19.17
CA PRO A 4 -12.37 3.30 -19.04
C PRO A 4 -12.76 2.42 -17.84
N GLY A 5 -13.15 1.18 -18.13
CA GLY A 5 -13.42 0.19 -17.11
C GLY A 5 -12.18 0.07 -16.23
N GLY A 6 -12.30 0.45 -14.96
CA GLY A 6 -11.32 0.02 -13.96
C GLY A 6 -11.22 -1.49 -14.10
N ASN A 7 -10.02 -1.98 -14.45
CA ASN A 7 -9.79 -3.40 -14.67
C ASN A 7 -10.31 -4.16 -13.44
N PHE A 8 -11.47 -4.80 -13.59
CA PHE A 8 -12.08 -5.58 -12.53
C PHE A 8 -11.21 -6.81 -12.34
N GLU A 9 -10.47 -6.85 -11.24
CA GLU A 9 -9.67 -8.00 -10.83
C GLU A 9 -10.47 -8.76 -9.77
N GLU A 10 -11.14 -9.83 -10.20
CA GLU A 10 -11.96 -10.68 -9.34
C GLU A 10 -11.08 -11.45 -8.36
N GLY A 11 -11.43 -11.39 -7.07
CA GLY A 11 -10.77 -12.20 -6.03
C GLY A 11 -9.45 -11.62 -5.50
N ARG A 12 -9.08 -10.39 -5.87
CA ARG A 12 -7.87 -9.74 -5.35
C ARG A 12 -7.95 -9.55 -3.84
N LYS A 13 -6.93 -10.03 -3.11
CA LYS A 13 -6.78 -9.82 -1.67
C LYS A 13 -5.45 -9.13 -1.38
N ALA A 14 -5.38 -8.48 -0.23
CA ALA A 14 -4.18 -7.83 0.24
C ALA A 14 -4.11 -7.84 1.77
N VAL A 15 -2.90 -7.89 2.29
CA VAL A 15 -2.61 -7.67 3.71
C VAL A 15 -1.53 -6.60 3.82
N SER A 16 -1.72 -5.66 4.74
CA SER A 16 -0.77 -4.60 5.02
C SER A 16 -0.31 -4.64 6.46
N LEU A 17 0.97 -4.39 6.68
CA LEU A 17 1.57 -4.19 8.00
C LEU A 17 2.30 -2.85 8.02
N GLY A 18 2.10 -2.08 9.09
CA GLY A 18 2.71 -0.77 9.27
C GLY A 18 3.37 -0.63 10.64
N LEU A 19 4.43 0.16 10.68
CA LEU A 19 5.09 0.64 11.88
C LEU A 19 5.14 2.17 11.84
N ASP A 20 4.70 2.76 12.95
CA ASP A 20 4.71 4.20 13.18
C ASP A 20 5.64 4.52 14.36
N ALA A 21 6.51 5.49 14.15
CA ALA A 21 7.39 6.02 15.17
C ALA A 21 7.24 7.53 15.24
N GLU A 22 7.11 8.05 16.46
CA GLU A 22 7.09 9.48 16.73
C GLU A 22 8.12 9.80 17.80
N TYR A 23 8.93 10.83 17.54
CA TYR A 23 9.92 11.34 18.47
C TYR A 23 9.65 12.80 18.80
N GLN A 24 9.42 13.06 20.09
CA GLN A 24 9.26 14.41 20.65
C GLN A 24 8.15 15.24 19.98
N ASN A 25 7.11 14.61 19.40
CA ASN A 25 6.09 15.26 18.55
C ASN A 25 6.67 16.11 17.39
N THR A 26 7.95 15.96 17.10
CA THR A 26 8.70 16.79 16.15
C THR A 26 9.07 15.99 14.92
N TYR A 27 9.44 14.73 15.10
CA TYR A 27 9.87 13.84 14.03
C TYR A 27 8.94 12.63 13.97
N THR A 28 8.40 12.37 12.80
CA THR A 28 7.61 11.17 12.53
C THR A 28 8.33 10.30 11.50
N ALA A 29 8.22 9.00 11.65
CA ALA A 29 8.63 8.03 10.66
C ALA A 29 7.53 6.98 10.52
N ASN A 30 7.14 6.70 9.27
CA ASN A 30 6.18 5.65 8.96
C ASN A 30 6.80 4.71 7.93
N LEU A 31 6.74 3.42 8.21
CA LEU A 31 7.09 2.35 7.29
C LEU A 31 5.89 1.43 7.14
N SER A 32 5.47 1.17 5.91
CA SER A 32 4.41 0.20 5.64
C SER A 32 4.78 -0.73 4.50
N TYR A 33 4.27 -1.95 4.60
CA TYR A 33 4.40 -3.00 3.63
C TYR A 33 3.03 -3.55 3.30
N THR A 34 2.75 -3.77 2.02
CA THR A 34 1.53 -4.42 1.55
C THR A 34 1.90 -5.56 0.63
N ASN A 35 1.41 -6.75 0.97
CA ASN A 35 1.47 -7.91 0.13
C ASN A 35 0.08 -8.14 -0.49
N PHE A 36 0.06 -8.30 -1.80
CA PHE A 36 -1.13 -8.68 -2.56
C PHE A 36 -1.07 -10.17 -2.83
N PHE A 37 -2.20 -10.86 -2.74
CA PHE A 37 -2.29 -12.30 -2.97
C PHE A 37 -3.68 -12.63 -3.48
N ASP A 38 -3.78 -13.71 -4.26
CA ASP A 38 -5.03 -14.15 -4.90
C ASP A 38 -5.53 -13.15 -5.96
N GLY A 39 -6.35 -13.63 -6.88
CA GLY A 39 -6.86 -12.83 -8.00
C GLY A 39 -6.63 -13.51 -9.35
N LYS A 40 -7.72 -13.80 -10.08
CA LYS A 40 -7.62 -14.31 -11.45
C LYS A 40 -7.57 -13.13 -12.41
N TYR A 41 -6.78 -13.29 -13.48
CA TYR A 41 -6.57 -12.28 -14.53
C TYR A 41 -5.77 -11.04 -14.12
N THR A 42 -5.08 -11.07 -12.97
CA THR A 42 -4.12 -10.02 -12.60
C THR A 42 -2.72 -10.34 -13.14
N THR A 43 -2.01 -9.32 -13.63
CA THR A 43 -0.56 -9.38 -13.90
C THR A 43 0.27 -8.88 -12.70
N VAL A 44 -0.38 -8.75 -11.54
CA VAL A 44 0.09 -7.99 -10.37
C VAL A 44 0.20 -8.87 -9.12
N ASP A 45 0.01 -10.20 -9.26
CA ASP A 45 0.02 -11.19 -8.17
C ASP A 45 1.35 -11.20 -7.37
N ASP A 46 2.41 -10.64 -7.96
CA ASP A 46 3.77 -10.54 -7.44
C ASP A 46 4.23 -9.09 -7.14
N ARG A 47 3.34 -8.08 -7.18
CA ARG A 47 3.72 -6.72 -6.73
C ARG A 47 3.54 -6.55 -5.22
N ASP A 48 4.65 -6.61 -4.52
CA ASP A 48 4.72 -6.08 -3.15
C ASP A 48 4.94 -4.56 -3.15
N PHE A 49 4.28 -3.85 -2.24
CA PHE A 49 4.40 -2.39 -2.11
C PHE A 49 5.02 -2.04 -0.76
N VAL A 50 6.12 -1.28 -0.79
CA VAL A 50 6.77 -0.69 0.39
C VAL A 50 6.61 0.82 0.31
N ALA A 51 6.19 1.44 1.41
CA ALA A 51 6.23 2.89 1.58
C ALA A 51 7.01 3.26 2.84
N LEU A 52 7.91 4.23 2.69
CA LEU A 52 8.68 4.82 3.77
C LEU A 52 8.53 6.33 3.72
N SER A 53 8.22 6.95 4.85
CA SER A 53 8.07 8.40 4.95
C SER A 53 8.65 8.94 6.26
N PHE A 54 9.09 10.19 6.20
CA PHE A 54 9.58 10.96 7.34
C PHE A 54 8.89 12.32 7.35
N GLY A 55 8.51 12.78 8.54
CA GLY A 55 7.89 14.08 8.75
C GLY A 55 8.62 14.88 9.81
N MET A 56 8.62 16.20 9.66
CA MET A 56 9.10 17.15 10.65
C MET A 56 8.02 18.20 10.90
N ASN A 57 7.78 18.54 12.17
CA ASN A 57 6.83 19.56 12.60
C ASN A 57 7.57 20.67 13.37
N PHE A 58 7.23 21.94 13.10
CA PHE A 58 7.86 23.14 13.67
C PHE A 58 6.88 23.98 14.48
#